data_AF-A0A3N5Q7T9-F1
#
_entry.id   AF-A0A3N5Q7T9-F1
#
_cell.length_a   1.000
_cell.length_b   1.000
_cell.length_c   1.000
_cell.angle_alpha   90.00
_cell.angle_beta   90.00
_cell.angle_gamma   90.00
#
_symmetry.space_group_name_H-M   'P 1'
#
loop_
_entity.id
_entity.type
_entity.pdbx_description
1 polymer ?
#
loop_
_entity_poly.entity_id
_entity_poly.type
_entity_poly.pdbx_seq_one_letter_code
_entity_poly.pdbx_strand_id
1 'polypeptide(L)'
;MSLPKAKPSLTSQWKYWGAGFNVLPCSGPVNLEQLIIDTTKGISDNPRLFVMTVTWLFEHHEIVDLEQLARLADKLRGRDSACLGLILETANEFIGTDVFGQVVAVCQPWDRPEPLCNVDRKLPGMARLVEKWASPLSRKWGLWIEAIDELKHDAMRPASWIAQINPTFLLRSLLKGDVRSKVITALAEQGLSDVSETDLTRQAGCTRRAMHMALENLQAAGLIVRKRQGRSYAISLCRPCSQQIHGTMLLPG
;
A
#
# COMPACT_ATOMS: atom_id res chain seq x y z
N MET A 1 -13.90 22.97 -18.16
CA MET A 1 -12.95 22.93 -17.02
C MET A 1 -13.45 21.87 -16.05
N SER A 2 -12.77 20.73 -15.95
CA SER A 2 -13.08 19.74 -14.90
C SER A 2 -12.60 20.29 -13.57
N LEU A 3 -13.47 20.34 -12.56
CA LEU A 3 -13.05 20.56 -11.18
C LEU A 3 -11.97 19.53 -10.81
N PRO A 4 -10.95 19.90 -10.02
CA PRO A 4 -9.99 18.93 -9.51
C PRO A 4 -10.77 17.89 -8.68
N LYS A 5 -10.72 16.62 -9.11
CA LYS A 5 -11.34 15.53 -8.34
C LYS A 5 -10.72 15.53 -6.94
N ALA A 6 -11.57 15.59 -5.91
CA ALA A 6 -11.11 15.49 -4.53
C ALA A 6 -10.30 14.19 -4.34
N LYS A 7 -9.18 14.27 -3.63
CA LYS A 7 -8.36 13.09 -3.33
C LYS A 7 -9.24 12.07 -2.58
N PRO A 8 -9.31 10.80 -3.03
CA PRO A 8 -10.11 9.78 -2.35
C PRO A 8 -9.66 9.59 -0.90
N SER A 9 -10.60 9.34 0.01
CA SER A 9 -10.29 9.13 1.43
C SER A 9 -9.47 7.84 1.62
N LEU A 10 -8.65 7.78 2.68
CA LEU A 10 -7.90 6.57 3.03
C LEU A 10 -8.80 5.34 3.18
N THR A 11 -9.99 5.50 3.79
CA THR A 11 -10.95 4.41 3.95
C THR A 11 -11.48 3.90 2.61
N SER A 12 -11.71 4.79 1.63
CA SER A 12 -12.13 4.37 0.28
C SER A 12 -11.01 3.65 -0.48
N GLN A 13 -9.76 4.06 -0.26
CA GLN A 13 -8.58 3.42 -0.85
C GLN A 13 -8.30 2.06 -0.23
N TRP A 14 -8.42 1.93 1.10
CA TRP A 14 -8.35 0.63 1.78
C TRP A 14 -9.51 -0.29 1.39
N LYS A 15 -10.71 0.26 1.19
CA LYS A 15 -11.87 -0.48 0.68
C LYS A 15 -11.60 -1.06 -0.71
N TYR A 16 -10.94 -0.29 -1.59
CA TYR A 16 -10.49 -0.77 -2.89
C TYR A 16 -9.54 -1.98 -2.78
N TRP A 17 -8.72 -2.03 -1.73
CA TRP A 17 -7.87 -3.18 -1.41
C TRP A 17 -8.55 -4.28 -0.56
N GLY A 18 -9.85 -4.18 -0.30
CA GLY A 18 -10.60 -5.23 0.39
C GLY A 18 -10.82 -5.01 1.88
N ALA A 19 -10.33 -3.92 2.48
CA ALA A 19 -10.63 -3.63 3.87
C ALA A 19 -12.11 -3.26 4.06
N GLY A 20 -12.75 -3.79 5.11
CA GLY A 20 -14.17 -3.73 5.41
C GLY A 20 -14.71 -2.39 5.91
N PHE A 21 -14.20 -1.26 5.41
CA PHE A 21 -14.78 0.06 5.72
C PHE A 21 -16.19 0.21 5.13
N ASN A 22 -17.06 0.93 5.84
CA ASN A 22 -18.42 1.23 5.38
C ASN A 22 -18.45 2.48 4.48
N VAL A 23 -17.70 2.42 3.38
CA VAL A 23 -17.62 3.44 2.33
C VAL A 23 -17.57 2.75 0.97
N LEU A 24 -17.84 3.51 -0.09
CA LEU A 24 -17.59 3.02 -1.45
C LEU A 24 -16.08 2.92 -1.71
N PRO A 25 -15.61 1.88 -2.44
CA PRO A 25 -14.24 1.84 -2.91
C PRO A 25 -13.97 3.02 -3.87
N CYS A 26 -12.75 3.53 -3.87
CA CYS A 26 -12.37 4.52 -4.88
C CYS A 26 -12.39 3.92 -6.29
N SER A 27 -12.68 4.74 -7.30
CA SER A 27 -12.85 4.29 -8.69
C SER A 27 -11.55 4.19 -9.50
N GLY A 28 -10.42 4.58 -8.92
CA GLY A 28 -9.13 4.60 -9.59
C GLY A 28 -8.14 3.60 -8.99
N PRO A 29 -7.08 3.26 -9.74
CA PRO A 29 -5.98 2.46 -9.22
C PRO A 29 -5.36 3.14 -8.00
N VAL A 30 -5.04 2.34 -7.00
CA VAL A 30 -4.43 2.80 -5.75
C VAL A 30 -3.05 2.19 -5.64
N ASN A 31 -2.04 3.03 -5.48
CA ASN A 31 -0.70 2.57 -5.16
C ASN A 31 -0.68 2.00 -3.72
N LEU A 32 -0.46 0.69 -3.57
CA LEU A 32 -0.52 0.02 -2.27
C LEU A 32 0.54 0.55 -1.30
N GLU A 33 1.79 0.65 -1.75
CA GLU A 33 2.89 1.10 -0.91
C GLU A 33 2.67 2.54 -0.46
N GLN A 34 2.21 3.42 -1.36
CA GLN A 34 1.85 4.79 -0.98
C GLN A 34 0.64 4.85 -0.05
N LEU A 35 -0.34 3.93 -0.18
CA LEU A 35 -1.48 3.85 0.74
C LEU A 35 -1.01 3.48 2.16
N ILE A 36 -0.11 2.50 2.29
CA ILE A 36 0.49 2.12 3.58
C ILE A 36 1.18 3.34 4.21
N ILE A 37 1.95 4.08 3.41
CA ILE A 37 2.63 5.31 3.84
C ILE A 37 1.63 6.40 4.25
N ASP A 38 0.63 6.69 3.42
CA ASP A 38 -0.38 7.71 3.70
C ASP A 38 -1.24 7.34 4.94
N THR A 39 -1.35 6.05 5.27
CA THR A 39 -2.05 5.56 6.45
C THR A 39 -1.39 5.99 7.76
N THR A 40 -0.06 6.08 7.79
CA THR A 40 0.70 6.54 8.98
C THR A 40 0.26 7.95 9.43
N LYS A 41 -0.12 8.79 8.47
CA LYS A 41 -0.60 10.16 8.70
C LYS A 41 -2.04 10.20 9.19
N GLY A 42 -2.87 9.24 8.77
CA GLY A 42 -4.30 9.20 9.07
C GLY A 42 -4.69 8.39 10.30
N ILE A 43 -3.82 7.51 10.80
CA ILE A 43 -4.12 6.59 11.90
C ILE A 43 -4.54 7.30 13.18
N SER A 44 -3.92 8.44 13.48
CA SER A 44 -4.19 9.23 14.69
C SER A 44 -5.65 9.64 14.82
N ASP A 45 -6.31 9.90 13.68
CA ASP A 45 -7.69 10.36 13.61
C ASP A 45 -8.70 9.23 13.37
N ASN A 46 -8.22 8.06 12.95
CA ASN A 46 -9.06 6.89 12.71
C ASN A 46 -8.36 5.63 13.25
N PRO A 47 -8.58 5.29 14.54
CA PRO A 47 -7.95 4.15 15.20
C PRO A 47 -8.18 2.82 14.47
N ARG A 48 -9.30 2.67 13.77
CA ARG A 48 -9.61 1.46 13.00
C ARG A 48 -8.58 1.22 11.89
N LEU A 49 -7.94 2.26 11.35
CA LEU A 49 -6.90 2.06 10.32
C LEU A 49 -5.75 1.20 10.84
N PHE A 50 -5.37 1.30 12.12
CA PHE A 50 -4.26 0.53 12.67
C PHE A 50 -4.52 -0.99 12.56
N VAL A 51 -5.58 -1.47 13.22
CA VAL A 51 -5.92 -2.91 13.22
C VAL A 51 -6.27 -3.42 11.83
N MET A 52 -6.94 -2.60 11.00
CA MET A 52 -7.32 -2.99 9.63
C MET A 52 -6.09 -3.12 8.74
N THR A 53 -5.13 -2.20 8.82
CA THR A 53 -3.89 -2.27 8.05
C THR A 53 -3.02 -3.44 8.51
N VAL A 54 -2.89 -3.67 9.82
CA VAL A 54 -2.15 -4.84 10.36
C VAL A 54 -2.78 -6.15 9.87
N THR A 55 -4.10 -6.29 9.98
CA THR A 55 -4.83 -7.48 9.51
C THR A 55 -4.65 -7.68 8.00
N TRP A 56 -4.76 -6.61 7.22
CA TRP A 56 -4.57 -6.68 5.77
C TRP A 56 -3.15 -7.11 5.40
N LEU A 57 -2.14 -6.57 6.07
CA LEU A 57 -0.74 -6.94 5.85
C LEU A 57 -0.50 -8.40 6.23
N PHE A 58 -1.07 -8.89 7.33
CA PHE A 58 -0.99 -10.31 7.67
C PHE A 58 -1.50 -11.20 6.52
N GLU A 59 -2.69 -10.90 5.99
CA GLU A 59 -3.31 -11.71 4.93
C GLU A 59 -2.66 -11.56 3.54
N HIS A 60 -2.04 -10.41 3.26
CA HIS A 60 -1.65 -10.03 1.89
C HIS A 60 -0.23 -9.47 1.77
N HIS A 61 0.66 -9.69 2.74
CA HIS A 61 2.04 -9.20 2.69
C HIS A 61 2.81 -9.63 1.43
N GLU A 62 2.53 -10.80 0.87
CA GLU A 62 3.21 -11.33 -0.33
C GLU A 62 3.08 -10.44 -1.58
N ILE A 63 2.09 -9.55 -1.62
CA ILE A 63 1.88 -8.64 -2.76
C ILE A 63 2.43 -7.24 -2.53
N VAL A 64 3.04 -6.98 -1.37
CA VAL A 64 3.71 -5.72 -1.04
C VAL A 64 5.09 -5.70 -1.68
N ASP A 65 5.39 -4.64 -2.42
CA ASP A 65 6.74 -4.37 -2.90
C ASP A 65 7.58 -3.78 -1.76
N LEU A 66 8.28 -4.67 -1.04
CA LEU A 66 9.07 -4.29 0.12
C LEU A 66 10.21 -3.32 -0.22
N GLU A 67 10.77 -3.35 -1.44
CA GLU A 67 11.84 -2.43 -1.83
C GLU A 67 11.28 -1.02 -2.05
N GLN A 68 10.14 -0.92 -2.74
CA GLN A 68 9.46 0.36 -2.92
C GLN A 68 8.99 0.92 -1.58
N LEU A 69 8.41 0.08 -0.73
CA LEU A 69 7.97 0.49 0.59
C LEU A 69 9.15 0.99 1.44
N ALA A 70 10.30 0.30 1.43
CA ALA A 70 11.51 0.76 2.10
C ALA A 70 11.98 2.13 1.60
N ARG A 71 12.00 2.36 0.27
CA ARG A 71 12.37 3.67 -0.30
C ARG A 71 11.41 4.80 0.06
N LEU A 72 10.12 4.49 0.24
CA LEU A 72 9.13 5.47 0.69
C LEU A 72 9.27 5.72 2.20
N ALA A 73 9.49 4.66 2.99
CA ALA A 73 9.72 4.71 4.42
C ALA A 73 10.96 5.53 4.79
N ASP A 74 12.04 5.42 4.02
CA ASP A 74 13.29 6.19 4.19
C ASP A 74 13.10 7.71 4.07
N LYS A 75 11.95 8.17 3.55
CA LYS A 75 11.59 9.59 3.47
C LYS A 75 10.71 10.04 4.64
N LEU A 76 10.18 9.12 5.43
CA LEU A 76 9.38 9.44 6.61
C LEU A 76 10.25 9.91 7.76
N ARG A 77 9.73 10.85 8.55
CA ARG A 77 10.44 11.40 9.72
C ARG A 77 9.51 11.45 10.91
N GLY A 78 10.12 11.39 12.09
CA GLY A 78 9.42 11.54 13.36
C GLY A 78 8.28 10.55 13.50
N ARG A 79 7.12 11.07 13.90
CA ARG A 79 5.95 10.28 14.27
C ARG A 79 5.44 9.34 13.18
N ASP A 80 5.47 9.77 11.91
CA ASP A 80 5.01 8.94 10.78
C ASP A 80 5.93 7.72 10.58
N SER A 81 7.25 7.91 10.76
CA SER A 81 8.24 6.84 10.69
C SER A 81 8.03 5.82 11.81
N ALA A 82 7.81 6.31 13.03
CA ALA A 82 7.53 5.46 14.18
C ALA A 82 6.22 4.68 14.02
N CYS A 83 5.19 5.33 13.48
CA CYS A 83 3.90 4.70 13.22
C CYS A 83 4.02 3.59 12.18
N LEU A 84 4.81 3.79 11.11
CA LEU A 84 5.06 2.75 10.13
C LEU A 84 5.77 1.55 10.78
N GLY A 85 6.86 1.81 11.52
CA GLY A 85 7.60 0.77 12.22
C GLY A 85 6.71 -0.07 13.14
N LEU A 86 5.86 0.59 13.93
CA LEU A 86 4.90 -0.07 14.80
C LEU A 86 3.92 -0.97 14.03
N ILE A 87 3.32 -0.49 12.94
CA ILE A 87 2.38 -1.27 12.11
C ILE A 87 3.07 -2.52 11.57
N LEU A 88 4.26 -2.36 10.99
CA LEU A 88 4.97 -3.43 10.29
C LEU A 88 5.49 -4.49 11.26
N GLU A 89 6.05 -4.09 12.40
CA GLU A 89 6.46 -5.05 13.42
C GLU A 89 5.27 -5.75 14.06
N THR A 90 4.14 -5.06 14.25
CA THR A 90 2.91 -5.70 14.75
C THR A 90 2.43 -6.76 13.75
N ALA A 91 2.47 -6.46 12.45
CA ALA A 91 2.16 -7.46 11.43
C ALA A 91 3.14 -8.65 11.46
N ASN A 92 4.45 -8.41 11.60
CA ASN A 92 5.46 -9.47 11.75
C ASN A 92 5.19 -10.37 12.96
N GLU A 93 4.73 -9.83 14.11
CA GLU A 93 4.37 -10.63 15.30
C GLU A 93 3.29 -11.67 14.98
N PHE A 94 2.28 -11.32 14.17
CA PHE A 94 1.26 -12.27 13.74
C PHE A 94 1.73 -13.21 12.63
N ILE A 95 2.53 -12.73 11.67
CA ILE A 95 3.05 -13.56 10.58
C ILE A 95 4.03 -14.62 11.12
N GLY A 96 4.77 -14.32 12.19
CA GLY A 96 5.75 -15.22 12.80
C GLY A 96 7.10 -15.24 12.08
N THR A 97 7.36 -14.29 11.18
CA THR A 97 8.66 -14.10 10.52
C THR A 97 8.89 -12.63 10.20
N ASP A 98 10.15 -12.26 9.97
CA ASP A 98 10.55 -10.88 9.71
C ASP A 98 10.39 -10.49 8.23
N VAL A 99 9.15 -10.51 7.73
CA VAL A 99 8.84 -10.13 6.34
C VAL A 99 9.21 -8.67 6.08
N PHE A 100 8.89 -7.78 7.02
CA PHE A 100 9.07 -6.34 6.85
C PHE A 100 10.42 -5.80 7.35
N GLY A 101 11.37 -6.67 7.73
CA GLY A 101 12.62 -6.28 8.40
C GLY A 101 13.41 -5.18 7.68
N GLN A 102 13.52 -5.27 6.36
CA GLN A 102 14.22 -4.24 5.57
C GLN A 102 13.54 -2.86 5.59
N VAL A 103 12.21 -2.81 5.74
CA VAL A 103 11.44 -1.57 5.82
C VAL A 103 11.49 -1.02 7.25
N VAL A 104 11.38 -1.91 8.23
CA VAL A 104 11.50 -1.59 9.66
C VAL A 104 12.87 -0.99 9.97
N ALA A 105 13.94 -1.51 9.36
CA ALA A 105 15.32 -1.04 9.57
C ALA A 105 15.56 0.43 9.19
N VAL A 106 14.76 1.01 8.30
CA VAL A 106 14.83 2.43 7.93
C VAL A 106 13.86 3.32 8.72
N CYS A 107 13.00 2.73 9.56
CA CYS A 107 12.09 3.46 10.42
C CYS A 107 12.77 3.88 11.73
N GLN A 108 12.28 4.96 12.34
CA GLN A 108 12.82 5.51 13.59
C GLN A 108 11.73 5.62 14.66
N PRO A 109 12.01 5.21 15.92
CA PRO A 109 11.10 5.43 17.05
C PRO A 109 10.81 6.91 17.29
N TRP A 110 9.67 7.19 17.91
CA TRP A 110 9.29 8.53 18.31
C TRP A 110 9.93 8.91 19.65
N ASP A 111 10.58 10.07 19.71
CA ASP A 111 11.33 10.56 20.86
C ASP A 111 10.44 11.18 21.95
N ARG A 112 9.15 11.39 21.65
CA ARG A 112 8.16 11.97 22.57
C ARG A 112 7.02 10.99 22.81
N PRO A 113 7.21 9.97 23.67
CA PRO A 113 6.19 8.96 23.94
C PRO A 113 4.82 9.55 24.21
N GLU A 114 3.82 9.09 23.45
CA GLU A 114 2.45 9.58 23.53
C GLU A 114 1.46 8.53 23.02
N PRO A 115 0.15 8.62 23.35
CA PRO A 115 -0.86 7.77 22.75
C PRO A 115 -0.85 7.83 21.22
N LEU A 116 -1.05 6.72 20.53
CA LEU A 116 -1.13 6.69 19.07
C LEU A 116 -2.30 7.55 18.56
N CYS A 117 -3.47 7.45 19.19
CA CYS A 117 -4.68 8.11 18.70
C CYS A 117 -4.90 9.48 19.34
N ASN A 118 -5.43 10.42 18.56
CA ASN A 118 -5.69 11.80 19.01
C ASN A 118 -6.80 11.87 20.07
N VAL A 119 -7.75 10.94 20.04
CA VAL A 119 -8.84 10.86 21.03
C VAL A 119 -8.29 10.61 22.44
N ASP A 120 -7.23 9.81 22.57
CA ASP A 120 -6.62 9.45 23.86
C ASP A 120 -5.72 10.56 24.41
N ARG A 121 -5.09 11.33 23.51
CA ARG A 121 -4.23 12.47 23.88
C ARG A 121 -4.99 13.62 24.52
N LYS A 122 -6.23 13.84 24.09
CA LYS A 122 -7.03 15.01 24.50
C LYS A 122 -7.47 14.97 25.96
N LEU A 123 -7.50 13.78 26.57
CA LEU A 123 -7.96 13.57 27.94
C LEU A 123 -6.80 13.03 28.80
N PRO A 124 -6.27 13.79 29.77
CA PRO A 124 -5.11 13.36 30.56
C PRO A 124 -5.30 12.01 31.27
N GLY A 125 -6.54 11.69 31.68
CA GLY A 125 -6.88 10.40 32.26
C GLY A 125 -6.75 9.24 31.26
N MET A 126 -7.16 9.46 30.00
CA MET A 126 -7.03 8.45 28.94
C MET A 126 -5.58 8.26 28.54
N ALA A 127 -4.81 9.34 28.40
CA ALA A 127 -3.39 9.25 28.07
C ALA A 127 -2.61 8.37 29.07
N ARG A 128 -2.88 8.53 30.38
CA ARG A 128 -2.28 7.68 31.43
C ARG A 128 -2.75 6.23 31.38
N LEU A 129 -4.00 5.99 31.03
CA LEU A 129 -4.53 4.62 30.87
C LEU A 129 -3.86 3.94 29.67
N VAL A 130 -3.84 4.59 28.51
CA VAL A 130 -3.20 4.04 27.30
C VAL A 130 -1.70 3.84 27.53
N GLU A 131 -1.02 4.76 28.23
CA GLU A 131 0.36 4.55 28.66
C GLU A 131 0.53 3.31 29.54
N LYS A 132 -0.37 3.08 30.49
CA LYS A 132 -0.32 1.92 31.39
C LYS A 132 -0.48 0.60 30.63
N TRP A 133 -1.42 0.55 29.69
CA TRP A 133 -1.77 -0.65 28.92
C TRP A 133 -1.00 -0.81 27.60
N ALA A 134 -0.11 0.15 27.29
CA ALA A 134 0.72 0.13 26.10
C ALA A 134 1.51 -1.18 25.96
N SER A 135 1.39 -1.83 24.80
CA SER A 135 2.13 -3.05 24.49
C SER A 135 3.64 -2.80 24.49
N PRO A 136 4.49 -3.82 24.75
CA PRO A 136 5.94 -3.67 24.67
C PRO A 136 6.41 -3.09 23.33
N LEU A 137 5.79 -3.53 22.22
CA LEU A 137 6.09 -3.05 20.88
C LEU A 137 5.73 -1.57 20.70
N SER A 138 4.55 -1.17 21.15
CA SER A 138 4.10 0.23 21.09
C SER A 138 5.02 1.17 21.89
N ARG A 139 5.55 0.68 23.03
CA ARG A 139 6.54 1.41 23.84
C ARG A 139 7.88 1.53 23.13
N LYS A 140 8.36 0.47 22.48
CA LYS A 140 9.58 0.49 21.65
C LYS A 140 9.52 1.60 20.60
N TRP A 141 8.37 1.81 19.98
CA TRP A 141 8.17 2.83 18.94
C TRP A 141 7.78 4.21 19.48
N GLY A 142 7.58 4.37 20.79
CA GLY A 142 7.18 5.65 21.39
C GLY A 142 5.75 6.07 21.04
N LEU A 143 4.89 5.14 20.63
CA LEU A 143 3.50 5.40 20.24
C LEU A 143 2.58 4.42 20.94
N TRP A 144 2.02 4.82 22.08
CA TRP A 144 1.27 3.92 22.96
C TRP A 144 -0.05 3.48 22.35
N ILE A 145 -0.23 2.17 22.28
CA ILE A 145 -1.48 1.49 21.96
C ILE A 145 -1.44 0.11 22.63
N GLU A 146 -2.61 -0.40 23.00
CA GLU A 146 -2.73 -1.75 23.51
C GLU A 146 -2.33 -2.78 22.45
N ALA A 147 -1.96 -3.98 22.88
CA ALA A 147 -1.69 -5.06 21.94
C ALA A 147 -2.98 -5.41 21.18
N ILE A 148 -2.82 -5.81 19.92
CA ILE A 148 -3.93 -6.44 19.21
C ILE A 148 -3.98 -7.88 19.72
N ASP A 149 -5.07 -8.27 20.38
CA ASP A 149 -5.25 -9.66 20.82
C ASP A 149 -5.67 -10.58 19.65
N GLU A 150 -6.44 -10.04 18.70
CA GLU A 150 -6.98 -10.80 17.57
C GLU A 150 -7.11 -9.93 16.32
N LEU A 151 -6.71 -10.50 15.18
CA LEU A 151 -6.87 -9.89 13.86
C LEU A 151 -8.35 -9.88 13.41
N LYS A 152 -8.71 -8.89 12.60
CA LYS A 152 -10.10 -8.68 12.15
C LYS A 152 -10.35 -9.29 10.77
N HIS A 153 -10.19 -10.61 10.65
CA HIS A 153 -10.35 -11.36 9.40
C HIS A 153 -11.74 -11.19 8.77
N ASP A 154 -12.78 -11.14 9.60
CA ASP A 154 -14.17 -10.88 9.20
C ASP A 154 -14.37 -9.50 8.56
N ALA A 155 -13.45 -8.57 8.85
CA ALA A 155 -13.41 -7.26 8.24
C ALA A 155 -12.61 -7.24 6.93
N MET A 156 -12.04 -8.35 6.45
CA MET A 156 -11.41 -8.42 5.12
C MET A 156 -12.36 -9.02 4.09
N ARG A 157 -12.36 -8.45 2.89
CA ARG A 157 -13.12 -8.98 1.76
C ARG A 157 -12.33 -10.15 1.15
N PRO A 158 -13.01 -11.19 0.66
CA PRO A 158 -12.33 -12.32 0.03
C PRO A 158 -11.60 -11.87 -1.23
N ALA A 159 -10.51 -12.57 -1.57
CA ALA A 159 -9.68 -12.28 -2.75
C ALA A 159 -10.49 -12.19 -4.06
N SER A 160 -11.57 -12.98 -4.20
CA SER A 160 -12.48 -12.92 -5.35
C SER A 160 -13.19 -11.57 -5.48
N TRP A 161 -13.61 -10.97 -4.37
CA TRP A 161 -14.19 -9.64 -4.33
C TRP A 161 -13.14 -8.58 -4.67
N ILE A 162 -11.94 -8.70 -4.08
CA ILE A 162 -10.85 -7.74 -4.33
C ILE A 162 -10.48 -7.77 -5.82
N ALA A 163 -10.35 -8.94 -6.42
CA ALA A 163 -10.02 -9.10 -7.84
C ALA A 163 -11.06 -8.47 -8.79
N GLN A 164 -12.35 -8.45 -8.40
CA GLN A 164 -13.40 -7.81 -9.18
C GLN A 164 -13.29 -6.27 -9.14
N ILE A 165 -12.95 -5.70 -7.99
CA ILE A 165 -12.86 -4.25 -7.79
C ILE A 165 -11.48 -3.70 -8.20
N ASN A 166 -10.44 -4.46 -7.93
CA ASN A 166 -9.05 -4.15 -8.16
C ASN A 166 -8.40 -5.24 -9.04
N PRO A 167 -8.48 -5.11 -10.37
CA PRO A 167 -7.85 -6.05 -11.28
C PRO A 167 -6.33 -6.15 -11.13
N THR A 168 -5.67 -5.12 -10.60
CA THR A 168 -4.22 -5.17 -10.36
C THR A 168 -3.86 -6.13 -9.23
N PHE A 169 -4.78 -6.42 -8.30
CA PHE A 169 -4.58 -7.38 -7.21
C PHE A 169 -4.10 -8.74 -7.72
N LEU A 170 -4.81 -9.32 -8.70
CA LEU A 170 -4.45 -10.62 -9.28
C LEU A 170 -3.06 -10.61 -9.92
N LEU A 171 -2.74 -9.54 -10.65
CA LEU A 171 -1.44 -9.40 -11.29
C LEU A 171 -0.33 -9.28 -10.24
N ARG A 172 -0.57 -8.57 -9.13
CA ARG A 172 0.38 -8.51 -8.02
C ARG A 172 0.53 -9.85 -7.29
N SER A 173 -0.55 -10.59 -7.09
CA SER A 173 -0.51 -11.95 -6.52
C SER A 173 0.30 -12.92 -7.39
N LEU A 174 0.15 -12.85 -8.71
CA LEU A 174 0.92 -13.69 -9.64
C LEU A 174 2.40 -13.30 -9.70
N LEU A 175 2.70 -12.01 -9.60
CA LEU A 175 4.06 -11.47 -9.77
C LEU A 175 4.80 -11.26 -8.43
N LYS A 176 4.14 -11.49 -7.28
CA LYS A 176 4.70 -11.42 -5.92
C LYS A 176 5.54 -10.16 -5.63
N GLY A 177 5.05 -9.00 -6.07
CA GLY A 177 5.70 -7.70 -5.80
C GLY A 177 7.01 -7.45 -6.55
N ASP A 178 7.37 -8.24 -7.57
CA ASP A 178 8.60 -8.04 -8.34
C ASP A 178 8.56 -6.82 -9.28
N VAL A 179 9.66 -6.54 -10.01
CA VAL A 179 9.76 -5.41 -10.95
C VAL A 179 8.64 -5.41 -12.01
N ARG A 180 8.15 -6.59 -12.44
CA ARG A 180 7.05 -6.69 -13.42
C ARG A 180 5.76 -6.17 -12.81
N SER A 181 5.52 -6.48 -11.54
CA SER A 181 4.39 -5.94 -10.77
C SER A 181 4.42 -4.41 -10.73
N LYS A 182 5.59 -3.81 -10.47
CA LYS A 182 5.80 -2.35 -10.46
C LYS A 182 5.44 -1.70 -11.79
N VAL A 183 5.87 -2.31 -12.91
CA VAL A 183 5.55 -1.83 -14.26
C VAL A 183 4.05 -1.84 -14.50
N ILE A 184 3.37 -2.94 -14.18
CA ILE A 184 1.91 -3.04 -14.37
C ILE A 184 1.17 -2.01 -13.53
N THR A 185 1.52 -1.83 -12.26
CA THR A 185 0.91 -0.80 -11.39
C THR A 185 1.16 0.61 -11.95
N ALA A 186 2.39 0.92 -12.36
CA ALA A 186 2.72 2.22 -12.95
C ALA A 186 1.92 2.49 -14.24
N LEU A 187 1.81 1.51 -15.13
CA LEU A 187 1.01 1.66 -16.36
C LEU A 187 -0.49 1.78 -16.06
N ALA A 188 -1.00 1.04 -15.06
CA ALA A 188 -2.39 1.15 -14.62
C ALA A 188 -2.70 2.55 -14.07
N GLU A 189 -1.79 3.17 -13.32
CA GLU A 189 -1.94 4.54 -12.81
C GLU A 189 -1.97 5.60 -13.93
N GLN A 190 -1.19 5.38 -15.01
CA GLN A 190 -1.09 6.30 -16.15
C GLN A 190 -2.26 6.16 -17.15
N GLY A 191 -3.10 5.14 -16.98
CA GLY A 191 -4.28 4.91 -17.80
C GLY A 191 -3.95 4.44 -19.21
N LEU A 192 -4.54 5.11 -20.21
CA LEU A 192 -4.31 4.82 -21.62
C LEU A 192 -3.06 5.51 -22.20
N SER A 193 -2.33 6.26 -21.37
CA SER A 193 -1.15 7.02 -21.81
C SER A 193 0.06 6.11 -21.95
N ASP A 194 0.80 6.29 -23.04
CA ASP A 194 2.07 5.60 -23.23
C ASP A 194 3.13 6.15 -22.26
N VAL A 195 3.92 5.26 -21.64
CA VAL A 195 4.98 5.62 -20.69
C VAL A 195 6.34 5.22 -21.28
N SER A 196 7.37 6.04 -21.07
CA SER A 196 8.72 5.71 -21.52
C SER A 196 9.41 4.69 -20.60
N GLU A 197 10.32 3.87 -21.14
CA GLU A 197 11.13 2.95 -20.33
C GLU A 197 11.95 3.68 -19.25
N THR A 198 12.42 4.90 -19.56
CA THR A 198 13.16 5.74 -18.62
C THR A 198 12.29 6.17 -17.45
N ASP A 199 11.04 6.56 -17.72
CA ASP A 199 10.09 6.96 -16.67
C ASP A 199 9.71 5.77 -15.79
N LEU A 200 9.43 4.61 -16.39
CA LEU A 200 9.17 3.39 -15.66
C LEU A 200 10.37 3.01 -14.78
N THR A 201 11.59 3.05 -15.32
CA THR A 201 12.82 2.74 -14.56
C THR A 201 12.93 3.64 -13.33
N ARG A 202 12.70 4.94 -13.53
CA ARG A 202 12.75 5.95 -12.46
C ARG A 202 11.65 5.73 -11.42
N GLN A 203 10.43 5.43 -11.83
CA GLN A 203 9.29 5.20 -10.93
C GLN A 203 9.44 3.89 -10.16
N ALA A 204 9.83 2.81 -10.83
CA ALA A 204 10.06 1.50 -10.23
C ALA A 204 11.32 1.45 -9.35
N GLY A 205 12.23 2.41 -9.51
CA GLY A 205 13.47 2.52 -8.73
C GLY A 205 14.42 1.33 -8.93
N CYS A 206 14.45 0.76 -10.13
CA CYS A 206 15.29 -0.39 -10.46
C CYS A 206 16.37 -0.03 -11.50
N THR A 207 17.28 -0.95 -11.78
CA THR A 207 18.29 -0.75 -12.83
C THR A 207 17.66 -0.83 -14.21
N ARG A 208 18.25 -0.13 -15.20
CA ARG A 208 17.79 -0.23 -16.60
C ARG A 208 17.77 -1.66 -17.12
N ARG A 209 18.75 -2.48 -16.74
CA ARG A 209 18.80 -3.90 -17.13
C ARG A 209 17.63 -4.69 -16.54
N ALA A 210 17.32 -4.50 -15.26
CA ALA A 210 16.19 -5.16 -14.61
C ALA A 210 14.86 -4.72 -15.24
N MET A 211 14.71 -3.42 -15.52
CA MET A 211 13.55 -2.90 -16.23
C MET A 211 13.42 -3.52 -17.62
N HIS A 212 14.51 -3.56 -18.38
CA HIS A 212 14.51 -4.11 -19.73
C HIS A 212 14.05 -5.58 -19.76
N MET A 213 14.62 -6.41 -18.88
CA MET A 213 14.22 -7.82 -18.73
C MET A 213 12.76 -7.97 -18.27
N ALA A 214 12.31 -7.14 -17.33
CA ALA A 214 10.93 -7.16 -16.87
C ALA A 214 9.96 -6.86 -18.01
N LEU A 215 10.28 -5.87 -18.84
CA LEU A 215 9.48 -5.50 -20.00
C LEU A 215 9.52 -6.56 -21.11
N GLU A 216 10.65 -7.24 -21.34
CA GLU A 216 10.71 -8.37 -22.27
C GLU A 216 9.78 -9.50 -21.82
N ASN A 217 9.84 -9.87 -20.53
CA ASN A 217 8.99 -10.91 -19.96
C ASN A 217 7.50 -10.53 -20.02
N LEU A 218 7.16 -9.29 -19.68
CA LEU A 218 5.79 -8.80 -19.75
C LEU A 218 5.26 -8.76 -21.19
N GLN A 219 6.10 -8.41 -22.15
CA GLN A 219 5.75 -8.41 -23.57
C GLN A 219 5.56 -9.84 -24.09
N ALA A 220 6.45 -10.76 -23.73
CA ALA A 220 6.35 -12.18 -24.08
C ALA A 220 5.08 -12.83 -23.47
N ALA A 221 4.69 -12.41 -22.27
CA ALA A 221 3.44 -12.82 -21.63
C ALA A 221 2.19 -12.14 -22.20
N GLY A 222 2.34 -11.23 -23.18
CA GLY A 222 1.23 -10.51 -23.79
C GLY A 222 0.55 -9.48 -22.88
N LEU A 223 1.18 -9.08 -21.78
CA LEU A 223 0.61 -8.16 -20.78
C LEU A 223 0.84 -6.68 -21.13
N ILE A 224 1.87 -6.39 -21.92
CA ILE A 224 2.20 -5.04 -22.39
C ILE A 224 2.46 -5.02 -23.90
N VAL A 225 2.39 -3.83 -24.48
CA VAL A 225 2.81 -3.56 -25.85
C VAL A 225 3.92 -2.53 -25.82
N ARG A 226 4.98 -2.76 -26.59
CA ARG A 226 6.02 -1.76 -26.85
C ARG A 226 5.91 -1.26 -28.28
N LYS A 227 5.78 0.05 -28.44
CA LYS A 227 5.77 0.71 -29.75
C LYS A 227 7.01 1.59 -29.86
N ARG A 228 7.73 1.47 -30.97
CA ARG A 228 8.89 2.35 -31.22
C ARG A 228 8.39 3.75 -31.53
N GLN A 229 8.86 4.75 -30.77
CA GLN A 229 8.55 6.16 -30.95
C GLN A 229 9.88 6.92 -31.12
N GLY A 230 10.32 7.07 -32.37
CA GLY A 230 11.63 7.63 -32.70
C GLY A 230 12.78 6.78 -32.16
N ARG A 231 13.58 7.36 -31.23
CA ARG A 231 14.72 6.69 -30.58
C ARG A 231 14.35 5.96 -29.29
N SER A 232 13.11 6.06 -28.83
CA SER A 232 12.62 5.44 -27.59
C SER A 232 11.48 4.47 -27.84
N TYR A 233 11.06 3.76 -26.79
CA TYR A 233 9.86 2.93 -26.80
C TYR A 233 8.79 3.57 -25.93
N ALA A 234 7.58 3.66 -26.49
CA ALA A 234 6.33 3.90 -25.80
C ALA A 234 5.79 2.55 -25.30
N ILE A 235 5.48 2.47 -24.00
CA ILE A 235 5.04 1.24 -23.34
C ILE A 235 3.63 1.47 -22.81
N SER A 236 2.74 0.53 -23.11
CA SER A 236 1.35 0.55 -22.65
C SER A 236 0.90 -0.84 -22.21
N LEU A 237 -0.16 -0.91 -21.42
CA LEU A 237 -0.85 -2.18 -21.18
C LEU A 237 -1.41 -2.76 -22.48
N CYS A 238 -1.49 -4.09 -22.56
CA CYS A 238 -2.19 -4.77 -23.64
C CYS A 238 -3.68 -4.37 -23.64
N ARG A 239 -4.35 -4.38 -24.80
CA ARG A 239 -5.76 -3.95 -24.88
C ARG A 239 -6.70 -4.73 -23.94
N PRO A 240 -6.64 -6.08 -23.88
CA PRO A 240 -7.40 -6.85 -22.88
C PRO A 240 -7.09 -6.44 -21.44
N CYS A 241 -5.80 -6.28 -21.12
CA CYS A 241 -5.31 -5.89 -19.80
C CYS A 241 -5.84 -4.51 -19.39
N SER A 242 -5.74 -3.55 -20.29
CA SER A 242 -6.22 -2.18 -20.13
C SER A 242 -7.76 -2.14 -19.99
N GLN A 243 -8.48 -2.92 -20.79
CA GLN A 243 -9.94 -3.06 -20.65
C GLN A 243 -10.35 -3.71 -19.34
N GLN A 244 -9.59 -4.68 -18.82
CA GLN A 244 -9.88 -5.27 -17.53
C GLN A 244 -9.60 -4.27 -16.39
N ILE A 245 -8.48 -3.55 -16.45
CA ILE A 245 -8.07 -2.59 -15.41
C ILE A 245 -8.95 -1.33 -15.41
N HIS A 246 -9.35 -0.83 -16.59
CA HIS A 246 -10.11 0.42 -16.72
C HIS A 246 -11.59 0.24 -17.07
N GLY A 247 -11.98 -0.89 -17.66
CA GLY A 247 -13.36 -1.18 -18.06
C GLY A 247 -14.24 -1.71 -16.93
N THR A 248 -13.66 -2.22 -15.85
CA THR A 248 -14.40 -2.67 -14.66
C THR A 248 -14.92 -1.49 -13.80
N MET A 249 -14.73 -0.23 -14.24
CA MET A 249 -15.31 0.96 -13.61
C MET A 249 -16.84 1.09 -13.79
N LEU A 250 -17.50 0.10 -14.42
CA LEU A 250 -18.96 0.04 -14.58
C LEU A 250 -19.50 -1.24 -13.94
N LEU A 251 -19.62 -1.27 -12.62
CA LEU A 251 -20.57 -2.16 -11.97
C LEU A 251 -21.64 -1.32 -11.25
N PRO A 252 -22.94 -1.58 -11.49
CA PRO A 252 -24.01 -0.97 -10.71
C PRO A 252 -23.98 -1.55 -9.29
N GLY A 253 -24.28 -0.67 -8.32
CA GLY A 253 -24.38 -1.02 -6.90
C GLY A 253 -25.59 -1.89 -6.57
#